data_AF-A0A2G8SP74-F1
#
_entry.id   AF-A0A2G8SP74-F1
#
_cell.length_a   1.000
_cell.length_b   1.000
_cell.length_c   1.000
_cell.angle_alpha   90.00
_cell.angle_beta   90.00
_cell.angle_gamma   90.00
#
_symmetry.space_group_name_H-M   'P 1'
#
loop_
_entity.id
_entity.type
_entity.pdbx_description
1 polymer ?
#
loop_
_entity_poly.entity_id
_entity_poly.type
_entity_poly.pdbx_seq_one_letter_code
_entity_poly.pdbx_strand_id
1 'polypeptide(L)'
;MDGWKLFNTYQGEVGVLRGGTSFEDFFISKQSFLVRSLSVPFPHPKIDSLFADARKILKPLGKGLLSFPDDVLVRIISYADLSLPDMVAFAITCKRLFVATARAIGIARVECAARWAGGPIACVSHKTRYRDLPPTMLVSHEKKVIEQVYQVQKSDSPFQPIEISAQEAAYLMRLGGSPHFKLSDEEGRYWLELSRPMLDEIQQSGKTELSIDNWSWGRLDHLCWGIAPELWRGAFEYITNGYGWYRRLRHRDLEMFHLVTAQMFPMDRKDWALFNLSKLEYVTASAMAALSKHPDDVQPWLPYCRADLGHALMARICWASEDCTGLGRNPTKVQRGLWAGDRFCITTKDRMAKQKEGEPQWKDVSREVVRDVKKIFKVIYGDDADKVLGGGIWPGDTWYWFGSDGPEDDELARNGRRTQK
;
A
#
# COMPACT_ATOMS: atom_id res chain seq x y z
N MET A 1 -22.54 0.73 8.25
CA MET A 1 -22.22 0.63 6.81
C MET A 1 -21.86 -0.81 6.52
N ASP A 2 -22.70 -1.51 5.76
CA ASP A 2 -22.47 -2.91 5.41
C ASP A 2 -21.65 -2.98 4.11
N GLY A 3 -20.64 -3.84 4.07
CA GLY A 3 -19.79 -3.96 2.88
C GLY A 3 -18.47 -4.68 3.07
N TRP A 4 -17.63 -4.59 2.05
CA TRP A 4 -16.24 -5.04 2.06
C TRP A 4 -15.29 -3.87 2.23
N LYS A 5 -14.11 -4.13 2.82
CA LYS A 5 -13.04 -3.14 2.99
C LYS A 5 -11.68 -3.79 2.73
N LEU A 6 -10.73 -3.01 2.20
CA LEU A 6 -9.33 -3.43 2.08
C LEU A 6 -8.58 -3.02 3.34
N PHE A 7 -7.80 -3.93 3.90
CA PHE A 7 -7.01 -3.69 5.09
C PHE A 7 -5.54 -3.98 4.82
N ASN A 8 -4.67 -3.10 5.32
CA ASN A 8 -3.25 -3.34 5.50
C ASN A 8 -2.91 -3.18 6.98
N THR A 9 -2.81 -4.30 7.70
CA THR A 9 -2.58 -4.29 9.15
C THR A 9 -1.22 -3.74 9.54
N TYR A 10 -0.21 -3.91 8.68
CA TYR A 10 1.13 -3.40 8.93
C TYR A 10 1.23 -1.88 8.86
N GLN A 11 0.39 -1.24 8.03
CA GLN A 11 0.31 0.23 7.97
C GLN A 11 -0.80 0.79 8.85
N GLY A 12 -1.71 -0.06 9.36
CA GLY A 12 -2.90 0.40 10.10
C GLY A 12 -3.88 1.12 9.18
N GLU A 13 -3.90 0.73 7.90
CA GLU A 13 -4.59 1.46 6.85
C GLU A 13 -5.78 0.71 6.25
N VAL A 14 -6.80 1.47 5.88
CA VAL A 14 -7.97 1.01 5.15
C VAL A 14 -7.97 1.61 3.76
N GLY A 15 -8.09 0.73 2.77
CA GLY A 15 -8.23 1.11 1.36
C GLY A 15 -9.71 1.25 0.99
N VAL A 16 -10.02 2.27 0.20
CA VAL A 16 -11.36 2.49 -0.36
C VAL A 16 -11.52 1.64 -1.63
N LEU A 17 -12.53 0.77 -1.64
CA LEU A 17 -12.91 0.01 -2.82
C LEU A 17 -13.62 0.92 -3.83
N ARG A 18 -13.23 0.84 -5.10
CA ARG A 18 -13.98 1.45 -6.20
C ARG A 18 -15.10 0.53 -6.65
N GLY A 19 -16.23 1.10 -7.09
CA GLY A 19 -17.34 0.36 -7.71
C GLY A 19 -18.54 0.16 -6.80
N GLY A 20 -18.35 0.09 -5.47
CA GLY A 20 -19.44 -0.12 -4.52
C GLY A 20 -18.97 -0.91 -3.30
N THR A 21 -19.92 -1.33 -2.47
CA THR A 21 -19.63 -2.09 -1.24
C THR A 21 -19.90 -3.59 -1.36
N SER A 22 -20.57 -4.04 -2.43
CA SER A 22 -20.79 -5.46 -2.72
C SER A 22 -19.62 -6.03 -3.53
N PHE A 23 -19.43 -7.36 -3.46
CA PHE A 23 -18.34 -8.03 -4.18
C PHE A 23 -18.40 -7.80 -5.68
N GLU A 24 -19.58 -7.96 -6.28
CA GLU A 24 -19.77 -7.80 -7.73
C GLU A 24 -19.42 -6.38 -8.16
N ASP A 25 -19.94 -5.39 -7.45
CA ASP A 25 -19.76 -3.97 -7.77
C ASP A 25 -18.29 -3.54 -7.76
N PHE A 26 -17.53 -3.94 -6.74
CA PHE A 26 -16.12 -3.56 -6.70
C PHE A 26 -15.24 -4.43 -7.59
N PHE A 27 -15.60 -5.70 -7.83
CA PHE A 27 -14.76 -6.60 -8.62
C PHE A 27 -14.77 -6.24 -10.10
N ILE A 28 -15.86 -5.67 -10.62
CA ILE A 28 -15.93 -5.18 -12.01
C ILE A 28 -15.15 -3.88 -12.24
N SER A 29 -14.76 -3.21 -11.15
CA SER A 29 -14.06 -1.93 -11.17
C SER A 29 -12.57 -2.13 -10.93
N LYS A 30 -11.72 -1.43 -11.69
CA LYS A 30 -10.28 -1.47 -11.44
C LYS A 30 -9.95 -0.89 -10.07
N GLN A 31 -9.23 -1.67 -9.27
CA GLN A 31 -8.66 -1.23 -8.01
C GLN A 31 -7.28 -0.61 -8.25
N SER A 32 -7.21 0.47 -9.05
CA SER A 32 -5.95 1.10 -9.47
C SER A 32 -5.07 1.54 -8.30
N PHE A 33 -5.70 1.96 -7.19
CA PHE A 33 -5.01 2.25 -5.93
C PHE A 33 -4.17 1.06 -5.46
N LEU A 34 -4.72 -0.16 -5.53
CA LEU A 34 -4.05 -1.37 -5.05
C LEU A 34 -2.83 -1.71 -5.92
N VAL A 35 -2.96 -1.60 -7.25
CA VAL A 35 -1.81 -1.77 -8.15
C VAL A 35 -0.75 -0.72 -7.87
N ARG A 36 -1.15 0.54 -7.65
CA ARG A 36 -0.23 1.66 -7.40
C ARG A 36 0.49 1.55 -6.07
N SER A 37 -0.22 1.19 -4.99
CA SER A 37 0.30 1.07 -3.64
C SER A 37 1.20 -0.14 -3.43
N LEU A 38 1.19 -1.09 -4.38
CA LEU A 38 2.05 -2.27 -4.39
C LEU A 38 3.24 -2.17 -5.35
N SER A 39 3.17 -1.28 -6.35
CA SER A 39 4.18 -1.19 -7.42
C SER A 39 5.43 -0.45 -6.96
N VAL A 40 6.53 -1.19 -6.79
CA VAL A 40 7.82 -0.66 -6.34
C VAL A 40 8.52 0.09 -7.49
N PRO A 41 8.76 1.41 -7.37
CA PRO A 41 9.33 2.20 -8.46
C PRO A 41 10.80 1.88 -8.72
N PHE A 42 11.31 2.34 -9.85
CA PHE A 42 12.73 2.45 -10.16
C PHE A 42 13.26 3.83 -9.78
N PRO A 43 14.52 3.89 -9.27
CA PRO A 43 15.22 5.16 -9.27
C PRO A 43 15.37 5.69 -10.69
N HIS A 44 15.50 7.01 -10.82
CA HIS A 44 15.93 7.60 -12.08
C HIS A 44 17.31 7.06 -12.49
N PRO A 45 17.55 6.63 -13.74
CA PRO A 45 18.83 6.03 -14.16
C PRO A 45 20.07 6.90 -13.91
N LYS A 46 19.90 8.23 -13.99
CA LYS A 46 20.97 9.20 -13.67
C LYS A 46 21.36 9.23 -12.19
N ILE A 47 20.56 8.71 -11.26
CA ILE A 47 20.85 8.81 -9.82
C ILE A 47 22.16 8.09 -9.46
N ASP A 48 22.45 6.96 -10.12
CA ASP A 48 23.67 6.18 -9.85
C ASP A 48 24.92 6.95 -10.26
N SER A 49 24.88 7.64 -11.40
CA SER A 49 25.96 8.55 -11.81
C SER A 49 26.17 9.70 -10.83
N LEU A 50 25.08 10.26 -10.29
CA LEU A 50 25.15 11.32 -9.29
C LEU A 50 25.79 10.84 -7.98
N PHE A 51 25.42 9.64 -7.52
CA PHE A 51 26.04 9.04 -6.33
C PHE A 51 27.52 8.71 -6.56
N ALA A 52 27.88 8.19 -7.74
CA ALA A 52 29.27 7.92 -8.09
C ALA A 52 30.12 9.20 -8.09
N ASP A 53 29.61 10.29 -8.67
CA ASP A 53 30.30 11.58 -8.69
C ASP A 53 30.37 12.24 -7.32
N ALA A 54 29.34 12.08 -6.49
CA ALA A 54 29.35 12.58 -5.13
C ALA A 54 30.39 11.85 -4.26
N ARG A 55 30.54 10.52 -4.44
CA ARG A 55 31.53 9.70 -3.73
C ARG A 55 32.98 10.13 -4.00
N LYS A 56 33.29 10.57 -5.22
CA LYS A 56 34.65 11.03 -5.60
C LYS A 56 35.12 12.27 -4.81
N ILE A 57 34.19 13.03 -4.21
CA ILE A 57 34.46 14.33 -3.61
C ILE A 57 34.34 14.27 -2.07
N LEU A 58 34.19 13.06 -1.50
CA LEU A 58 34.08 12.86 -0.05
C LEU A 58 35.39 13.20 0.67
N LYS A 59 35.53 14.45 1.10
CA LYS A 59 36.48 14.86 2.14
C LYS A 59 35.70 15.05 3.45
N PRO A 60 36.23 14.60 4.60
CA PRO A 60 35.63 14.90 5.89
C PRO A 60 35.57 16.42 6.07
N LEU A 61 34.36 16.97 6.17
CA LEU A 61 34.17 18.38 6.50
C LEU A 61 34.10 18.49 8.02
N GLY A 62 35.19 18.91 8.66
CA GLY A 62 35.34 18.90 10.13
C GLY A 62 34.61 20.01 10.88
N LYS A 63 33.54 20.60 10.34
CA LYS A 63 32.82 21.72 10.99
C LYS A 63 31.30 21.56 10.90
N GLY A 64 30.61 21.98 11.97
CA GLY A 64 29.16 22.04 12.05
C GLY A 64 28.48 20.68 11.95
N LEU A 65 27.30 20.62 11.35
CA LEU A 65 26.52 19.39 11.17
C LEU A 65 27.29 18.28 10.44
N LEU A 66 28.21 18.66 9.56
CA LEU A 66 29.04 17.72 8.83
C LEU A 66 30.19 17.17 9.69
N SER A 67 30.40 17.56 10.94
CA SER A 67 31.36 16.83 11.79
C SER A 67 30.82 15.50 12.30
N PHE A 68 29.50 15.30 12.25
CA PHE A 68 28.88 14.09 12.78
C PHE A 68 29.21 12.84 11.97
N PRO A 69 29.25 11.66 12.61
CA PRO A 69 29.24 10.37 11.95
C PRO A 69 28.04 10.16 11.01
N ASP A 70 28.21 9.33 9.98
CA ASP A 70 27.16 9.11 8.97
C ASP A 70 25.89 8.46 9.56
N ASP A 71 26.00 7.64 10.61
CA ASP A 71 24.85 7.05 11.30
C ASP A 71 24.00 8.11 12.02
N VAL A 72 24.64 9.13 12.61
CA VAL A 72 23.95 10.26 13.23
C VAL A 72 23.23 11.08 12.16
N LEU A 73 23.88 11.33 11.01
CA LEU A 73 23.27 12.04 9.88
C LEU A 73 22.07 11.28 9.32
N VAL A 74 22.16 9.95 9.22
CA VAL A 74 21.04 9.09 8.81
C VAL A 74 19.90 9.15 9.84
N ARG A 75 20.20 9.13 11.14
CA ARG A 75 19.16 9.26 12.18
C ARG A 75 18.44 10.60 12.13
N ILE A 76 19.15 11.69 11.86
CA ILE A 76 18.56 13.03 11.72
C ILE A 76 17.57 13.06 10.56
N ILE A 77 17.94 12.50 9.41
CA ILE A 77 17.07 12.53 8.22
C ILE A 77 15.93 11.51 8.28
N SER A 78 16.12 10.40 8.99
CA SER A 78 15.10 9.36 9.19
C SER A 78 14.18 9.64 10.38
N TYR A 79 14.18 10.87 10.89
CA TYR A 79 13.26 11.26 11.96
C TYR A 79 11.81 11.24 11.45
N ALA A 80 10.87 10.74 12.27
CA ALA A 80 9.51 10.42 11.83
C ALA A 80 8.72 11.61 11.27
N ASP A 81 9.06 12.83 11.71
CA ASP A 81 8.38 14.05 11.29
C ASP A 81 8.88 14.58 9.93
N LEU A 82 9.95 14.02 9.38
CA LEU A 82 10.49 14.45 8.09
C LEU A 82 9.81 13.70 6.94
N SER A 83 9.19 14.45 6.06
CA SER A 83 8.64 13.90 4.81
C SER A 83 9.77 13.64 3.80
N LEU A 84 9.55 12.75 2.83
CA LEU A 84 10.49 12.51 1.72
C LEU A 84 11.05 13.80 1.09
N PRO A 85 10.26 14.84 0.76
CA PRO A 85 10.82 16.08 0.22
C PRO A 85 11.73 16.82 1.20
N ASP A 86 11.46 16.79 2.50
CA ASP A 86 12.35 17.40 3.50
C ASP A 86 13.68 16.65 3.55
N MET A 87 13.61 15.31 3.50
CA MET A 87 14.80 14.45 3.40
C MET A 87 15.62 14.80 2.15
N VAL A 88 14.99 14.87 0.98
CA VAL A 88 15.70 15.17 -0.27
C VAL A 88 16.26 16.60 -0.24
N ALA A 89 15.47 17.59 0.17
CA ALA A 89 15.90 18.99 0.24
C ALA A 89 17.11 19.15 1.16
N PHE A 90 17.14 18.47 2.30
CA PHE A 90 18.28 18.44 3.20
C PHE A 90 19.49 17.77 2.55
N ALA A 91 19.31 16.60 1.94
CA ALA A 91 20.39 15.81 1.39
C ALA A 91 21.10 16.46 0.20
N ILE A 92 20.37 17.14 -0.69
CA ILE A 92 20.95 17.76 -1.90
C ILE A 92 21.83 18.98 -1.60
N THR A 93 21.75 19.56 -0.39
CA THR A 93 22.59 20.71 0.01
C THR A 93 24.09 20.37 0.05
N CYS A 94 24.44 19.09 0.21
CA CYS A 94 25.82 18.65 0.33
C CYS A 94 26.01 17.25 -0.25
N LYS A 95 27.05 17.07 -1.09
CA LYS A 95 27.41 15.76 -1.67
C LYS A 95 27.63 14.68 -0.62
N ARG A 96 28.19 15.03 0.53
CA ARG A 96 28.37 14.06 1.63
C ARG A 96 27.04 13.62 2.22
N LEU A 97 26.14 14.55 2.52
CA LEU A 97 24.80 14.23 3.01
C LEU A 97 24.06 13.37 1.99
N PHE A 98 24.11 13.76 0.72
CA PHE A 98 23.50 13.02 -0.38
C PHE A 98 23.95 11.55 -0.41
N VAL A 99 25.26 11.29 -0.31
CA VAL A 99 25.78 9.91 -0.29
C VAL A 99 25.42 9.18 1.01
N ALA A 100 25.63 9.80 2.17
CA ALA A 100 25.39 9.17 3.46
C ALA A 100 23.92 8.77 3.65
N THR A 101 22.99 9.59 3.13
CA THR A 101 21.54 9.43 3.31
C THR A 101 20.84 8.74 2.15
N ALA A 102 21.59 8.37 1.10
CA ALA A 102 21.07 7.74 -0.13
C ALA A 102 20.11 6.56 0.14
N ARG A 103 20.50 5.69 1.09
CA ARG A 103 19.69 4.52 1.46
C ARG A 103 18.39 4.92 2.15
N ALA A 104 18.43 5.87 3.08
CA ALA A 104 17.26 6.35 3.79
C ALA A 104 16.25 6.99 2.82
N ILE A 105 16.73 7.82 1.89
CA ILE A 105 15.91 8.42 0.84
C ILE A 105 15.31 7.34 -0.08
N GLY A 106 16.11 6.33 -0.45
CA GLY A 106 15.63 5.21 -1.25
C GLY A 106 14.49 4.44 -0.59
N ILE A 107 14.59 4.19 0.73
CA ILE A 107 13.53 3.56 1.52
C ILE A 107 12.30 4.45 1.57
N ALA A 108 12.45 5.73 1.95
CA ALA A 108 11.35 6.69 2.05
C ALA A 108 10.62 6.84 0.70
N ARG A 109 11.35 6.86 -0.43
CA ARG A 109 10.75 6.89 -1.76
C ARG A 109 9.88 5.67 -2.04
N VAL A 110 10.34 4.47 -1.67
CA VAL A 110 9.54 3.24 -1.81
C VAL A 110 8.34 3.27 -0.88
N GLU A 111 8.49 3.70 0.37
CA GLU A 111 7.39 3.82 1.33
C GLU A 111 6.32 4.84 0.91
N CYS A 112 6.71 5.92 0.23
CA CYS A 112 5.77 6.88 -0.35
C CYS A 112 5.08 6.34 -1.62
N ALA A 113 5.82 5.61 -2.46
CA ALA A 113 5.32 5.10 -3.75
C ALA A 113 4.43 3.87 -3.61
N ALA A 114 4.90 2.92 -2.81
CA ALA A 114 4.49 1.53 -2.76
C ALA A 114 4.25 1.15 -1.30
N ARG A 115 3.52 2.01 -0.59
CA ARG A 115 3.33 1.95 0.87
C ARG A 115 2.77 0.63 1.37
N TRP A 116 1.99 -0.05 0.53
CA TRP A 116 1.39 -1.34 0.86
C TRP A 116 2.28 -2.53 0.49
N ALA A 117 3.38 -2.31 -0.23
CA ALA A 117 4.31 -3.36 -0.59
C ALA A 117 4.97 -3.97 0.67
N GLY A 118 4.95 -5.30 0.76
CA GLY A 118 5.46 -6.06 1.92
C GLY A 118 4.49 -6.17 3.10
N GLY A 119 3.38 -5.43 3.08
CA GLY A 119 2.35 -5.46 4.13
C GLY A 119 1.37 -6.64 3.96
N PRO A 120 0.82 -7.20 5.06
CA PRO A 120 -0.28 -8.16 5.01
C PRO A 120 -1.54 -7.47 4.48
N ILE A 121 -2.18 -8.02 3.45
CA ILE A 121 -3.36 -7.41 2.84
C ILE A 121 -4.52 -8.41 2.78
N ALA A 122 -5.72 -7.95 3.15
CA ALA A 122 -6.96 -8.69 2.94
C ALA A 122 -8.10 -7.76 2.53
N CYS A 123 -9.02 -8.27 1.72
CA CYS A 123 -10.32 -7.64 1.50
C CYS A 123 -11.34 -8.37 2.37
N VAL A 124 -11.81 -7.73 3.44
CA VAL A 124 -12.61 -8.39 4.47
C VAL A 124 -14.05 -7.88 4.40
N SER A 125 -15.02 -8.78 4.54
CA SER A 125 -16.44 -8.42 4.66
C SER A 125 -16.80 -7.99 6.08
N HIS A 126 -17.76 -7.07 6.22
CA HIS A 126 -18.38 -6.73 7.51
C HIS A 126 -18.93 -7.97 8.23
N LYS A 127 -19.33 -9.00 7.48
CA LYS A 127 -19.71 -10.33 7.98
C LYS A 127 -18.50 -11.24 8.20
N THR A 128 -17.45 -10.72 8.83
CA THR A 128 -16.31 -11.53 9.28
C THR A 128 -16.23 -11.46 10.80
N ARG A 129 -16.06 -12.61 11.45
CA ARG A 129 -15.85 -12.70 12.90
C ARG A 129 -14.35 -12.64 13.22
N TYR A 130 -14.01 -12.10 14.39
CA TYR A 130 -12.62 -11.97 14.84
C TYR A 130 -11.89 -13.31 14.86
N ARG A 131 -12.47 -14.34 15.49
CA ARG A 131 -11.89 -15.70 15.55
C ARG A 131 -11.69 -16.38 14.20
N ASP A 132 -12.31 -15.83 13.16
CA ASP A 132 -12.34 -16.41 11.83
C ASP A 132 -11.60 -15.55 10.81
N LEU A 133 -10.81 -14.57 11.28
CA LEU A 133 -9.88 -13.82 10.43
C LEU A 133 -8.85 -14.75 9.76
N PRO A 134 -8.28 -14.35 8.60
CA PRO A 134 -7.20 -15.10 7.99
C PRO A 134 -6.03 -15.28 8.99
N PRO A 135 -5.46 -16.49 9.09
CA PRO A 135 -4.50 -16.81 10.15
C PRO A 135 -3.22 -15.98 10.08
N THR A 136 -2.83 -15.53 8.89
CA THR A 136 -1.65 -14.69 8.63
C THR A 136 -1.91 -13.19 8.79
N MET A 137 -3.17 -12.78 8.99
CA MET A 137 -3.57 -11.37 9.01
C MET A 137 -3.05 -10.61 10.23
N LEU A 138 -3.07 -11.28 11.39
CA LEU A 138 -2.71 -10.69 12.67
C LEU A 138 -1.58 -11.46 13.35
N VAL A 139 -0.56 -10.75 13.80
CA VAL A 139 0.48 -11.30 14.67
C VAL A 139 0.04 -11.31 16.14
N SER A 140 0.72 -12.09 16.97
CA SER A 140 0.28 -12.36 18.35
C SER A 140 0.10 -11.12 19.23
N HIS A 141 0.87 -10.05 19.02
CA HIS A 141 0.70 -8.81 19.79
C HIS A 141 -0.53 -8.01 19.33
N GLU A 142 -0.83 -7.97 18.03
CA GLU A 142 -2.04 -7.30 17.52
C GLU A 142 -3.31 -7.95 18.05
N LYS A 143 -3.30 -9.29 18.13
CA LYS A 143 -4.40 -10.06 18.75
C LYS A 143 -4.61 -9.67 20.20
N LYS A 144 -3.52 -9.58 20.98
CA LYS A 144 -3.57 -9.14 22.38
C LYS A 144 -4.15 -7.75 22.53
N VAL A 145 -3.73 -6.80 21.69
CA VAL A 145 -4.26 -5.42 21.72
C VAL A 145 -5.77 -5.43 21.47
N ILE A 146 -6.26 -6.13 20.45
CA ILE A 146 -7.70 -6.24 20.19
C ILE A 146 -8.42 -6.87 21.39
N GLU A 147 -7.89 -7.96 21.93
CA GLU A 147 -8.48 -8.68 23.07
C GLU A 147 -8.52 -7.82 24.33
N GLN A 148 -7.46 -7.06 24.63
CA GLN A 148 -7.38 -6.15 25.78
C GLN A 148 -8.36 -4.98 25.65
N VAL A 149 -8.41 -4.34 24.48
CA VAL A 149 -9.42 -3.30 24.18
C VAL A 149 -10.81 -3.84 24.45
N TYR A 150 -11.04 -5.12 24.15
CA TYR A 150 -12.32 -5.78 24.38
C TYR A 150 -12.63 -6.06 25.86
N GLN A 151 -11.64 -6.48 26.64
CA GLN A 151 -11.84 -6.73 28.07
C GLN A 151 -12.17 -5.44 28.81
N VAL A 152 -11.57 -4.31 28.43
CA VAL A 152 -11.91 -3.00 28.99
C VAL A 152 -13.31 -2.55 28.58
N GLN A 153 -13.77 -2.88 27.36
CA GLN A 153 -15.16 -2.62 26.95
C GLN A 153 -16.19 -3.41 27.77
N LYS A 154 -15.82 -4.56 28.33
CA LYS A 154 -16.71 -5.38 29.18
C LYS A 154 -16.78 -4.91 30.62
N SER A 155 -15.83 -4.10 31.09
CA SER A 155 -15.87 -3.55 32.44
C SER A 155 -16.72 -2.27 32.46
N ASP A 156 -17.48 -2.05 33.53
CA ASP A 156 -18.33 -0.85 33.70
C ASP A 156 -17.54 0.48 33.78
N SER A 157 -16.23 0.46 33.54
CA SER A 157 -15.33 1.62 33.57
C SER A 157 -14.56 1.76 32.26
N PRO A 158 -15.21 2.26 31.19
CA PRO A 158 -14.60 2.42 29.86
C PRO A 158 -13.46 3.47 29.79
N PHE A 159 -13.08 4.07 30.92
CA PHE A 159 -12.09 5.14 31.03
C PHE A 159 -10.75 4.69 31.61
N GLN A 160 -10.55 3.40 31.89
CA GLN A 160 -9.24 2.94 32.39
C GLN A 160 -8.22 2.86 31.23
N PRO A 161 -7.09 3.58 31.31
CA PRO A 161 -6.00 3.45 30.35
C PRO A 161 -5.46 2.01 30.36
N ILE A 162 -5.19 1.45 29.17
CA ILE A 162 -4.65 0.08 29.05
C ILE A 162 -3.13 0.17 29.09
N GLU A 163 -2.49 -0.46 30.08
CA GLU A 163 -1.02 -0.59 30.08
C GLU A 163 -0.58 -1.51 28.95
N ILE A 164 0.35 -1.04 28.13
CA ILE A 164 0.92 -1.81 27.03
C ILE A 164 2.44 -1.83 27.13
N SER A 165 3.06 -2.85 26.54
CA SER A 165 4.51 -2.95 26.47
C SER A 165 5.13 -1.87 25.57
N ALA A 166 6.41 -1.57 25.79
CA ALA A 166 7.17 -0.67 24.92
C ALA A 166 7.20 -1.11 23.44
N GLN A 167 7.14 -2.42 23.19
CA GLN A 167 7.08 -2.97 21.83
C GLN A 167 5.72 -2.69 21.17
N GLU A 168 4.62 -2.85 21.91
CA GLU A 168 3.27 -2.53 21.45
C GLU A 168 3.11 -1.02 21.23
N ALA A 169 3.66 -0.20 22.13
CA ALA A 169 3.66 1.26 21.97
C ALA A 169 4.46 1.71 20.74
N ALA A 170 5.67 1.18 20.54
CA ALA A 170 6.48 1.48 19.37
C ALA A 170 5.79 1.05 18.06
N TYR A 171 5.06 -0.08 18.10
CA TYR A 171 4.25 -0.53 16.98
C TYR A 171 3.11 0.44 16.67
N LEU A 172 2.31 0.82 17.67
CA LEU A 172 1.19 1.75 17.51
C LEU A 172 1.63 3.15 17.08
N MET A 173 2.77 3.64 17.57
CA MET A 173 3.38 4.89 17.08
C MET A 173 3.72 4.80 15.60
N ARG A 174 4.20 3.63 15.15
CA ARG A 174 4.54 3.39 13.74
C ARG A 174 3.31 3.37 12.83
N LEU A 175 2.14 2.95 13.32
CA LEU A 175 0.86 3.01 12.61
C LEU A 175 0.31 4.46 12.47
N GLY A 176 1.15 5.47 12.73
CA GLY A 176 0.79 6.87 12.55
C GLY A 176 -0.04 7.44 13.69
N GLY A 177 0.13 6.94 14.93
CA GLY A 177 -0.43 7.50 16.16
C GLY A 177 -1.92 7.82 16.05
N SER A 178 -2.78 6.85 16.34
CA SER A 178 -4.22 7.09 16.27
C SER A 178 -4.65 8.30 17.09
N PRO A 179 -5.56 9.17 16.58
CA PRO A 179 -6.24 10.15 17.41
C PRO A 179 -7.04 9.47 18.52
N HIS A 180 -7.24 8.15 18.41
CA HIS A 180 -7.91 7.31 19.38
C HIS A 180 -7.01 6.70 20.45
N PHE A 181 -5.68 6.89 20.38
CA PHE A 181 -4.73 6.33 21.35
C PHE A 181 -3.69 7.39 21.75
N LYS A 182 -3.77 7.89 22.99
CA LYS A 182 -2.67 8.67 23.57
C LYS A 182 -1.69 7.74 24.24
N LEU A 183 -0.40 7.92 23.95
CA LEU A 183 0.73 7.16 24.50
C LEU A 183 1.63 8.09 25.30
N SER A 184 1.63 7.96 26.63
CA SER A 184 2.77 8.16 27.57
C SER A 184 2.37 8.82 28.89
N ASP A 185 3.07 8.46 29.96
CA ASP A 185 3.34 9.32 31.12
C ASP A 185 4.84 9.71 31.15
N GLU A 186 5.22 10.64 32.04
CA GLU A 186 6.61 11.13 32.17
C GLU A 186 7.59 10.06 32.73
N GLU A 187 7.09 8.90 33.15
CA GLU A 187 7.85 7.86 33.85
C GLU A 187 8.25 6.68 32.95
N GLY A 188 7.96 6.76 31.65
CA GLY A 188 8.34 5.74 30.66
C GLY A 188 7.40 4.53 30.60
N ARG A 189 6.19 4.65 31.17
CA ARG A 189 5.11 3.66 30.98
C ARG A 189 4.23 4.05 29.80
N TYR A 190 3.77 3.05 29.08
CA TYR A 190 2.91 3.25 27.92
C TYR A 190 1.49 2.83 28.26
N TRP A 191 0.59 3.80 28.14
CA TRP A 191 -0.84 3.61 28.33
C TRP A 191 -1.55 3.87 27.02
N LEU A 192 -2.67 3.20 26.80
CA LEU A 192 -3.54 3.40 25.66
C LEU A 192 -4.88 3.94 26.17
N GLU A 193 -5.12 5.22 25.94
CA GLU A 193 -6.42 5.87 26.20
C GLU A 193 -7.31 5.76 24.97
N LEU A 194 -8.44 5.04 25.07
CA LEU A 194 -9.47 5.01 24.03
C LEU A 194 -10.16 6.38 23.93
N SER A 195 -10.21 6.99 22.75
CA SER A 195 -10.90 8.28 22.61
C SER A 195 -12.42 8.20 22.76
N ARG A 196 -13.03 9.33 23.15
CA ARG A 196 -14.48 9.52 23.31
C ARG A 196 -15.35 9.12 22.10
N PRO A 197 -15.01 9.42 20.83
CA PRO A 197 -15.84 9.02 19.69
C PRO A 197 -16.04 7.50 19.57
N MET A 198 -15.02 6.71 19.93
CA MET A 198 -15.13 5.25 19.97
C MET A 198 -16.07 4.80 21.09
N LEU A 199 -16.09 5.50 22.23
CA LEU A 199 -17.02 5.25 23.33
C LEU A 199 -18.47 5.66 22.99
N ASP A 200 -18.64 6.75 22.23
CA ASP A 200 -19.95 7.26 21.83
C ASP A 200 -20.63 6.35 20.78
N GLU A 201 -19.89 5.81 19.81
CA GLU A 201 -20.41 4.78 18.87
C GLU A 201 -20.82 3.50 19.61
N ILE A 202 -20.07 3.12 20.65
CA ILE A 202 -20.37 1.95 21.49
C ILE A 202 -21.67 2.18 22.28
N GLN A 203 -21.82 3.34 22.92
CA GLN A 203 -23.02 3.70 23.69
C GLN A 203 -24.28 3.84 22.81
N GLN A 204 -24.15 4.38 21.59
CA GLN A 204 -25.27 4.51 20.65
C GLN A 204 -25.73 3.18 20.05
N SER A 205 -24.89 2.14 20.08
CA SER A 205 -25.23 0.86 19.44
C SER A 205 -26.32 0.04 20.16
N GLY A 206 -26.64 0.35 21.42
CA GLY A 206 -27.72 -0.28 22.19
C GLY A 206 -27.61 -1.80 22.39
N LYS A 207 -26.47 -2.41 22.02
CA LYS A 207 -26.25 -3.86 22.08
C LYS A 207 -25.74 -4.24 23.47
N THR A 208 -26.57 -4.92 24.23
CA THR A 208 -26.31 -5.38 25.62
C THR A 208 -25.29 -6.51 25.73
N GLU A 209 -24.86 -7.12 24.62
CA GLU A 209 -23.82 -8.13 24.60
C GLU A 209 -22.67 -7.72 23.66
N LEU A 210 -21.67 -7.08 24.27
CA LEU A 210 -20.37 -6.90 23.68
C LEU A 210 -19.69 -8.30 23.61
N SER A 211 -19.82 -8.95 22.45
CA SER A 211 -18.94 -10.04 22.00
C SER A 211 -17.87 -9.57 20.98
N ILE A 212 -16.62 -9.98 21.20
CA ILE A 212 -15.48 -9.72 20.30
C ILE A 212 -15.75 -10.28 18.89
N ASP A 213 -16.60 -11.32 18.83
CA ASP A 213 -17.01 -12.02 17.63
C ASP A 213 -18.22 -11.40 16.90
N ASN A 214 -18.70 -10.22 17.32
CA ASN A 214 -19.73 -9.51 16.56
C ASN A 214 -19.22 -9.15 15.15
N TRP A 215 -20.13 -9.18 14.18
CA TRP A 215 -19.87 -8.88 12.78
C TRP A 215 -19.41 -7.43 12.58
N SER A 216 -18.10 -7.23 12.44
CA SER A 216 -17.50 -5.93 12.08
C SER A 216 -16.09 -6.14 11.51
N TRP A 217 -15.99 -6.73 10.32
CA TRP A 217 -14.69 -6.95 9.64
C TRP A 217 -13.63 -7.69 10.50
N GLY A 218 -14.08 -8.56 11.39
CA GLY A 218 -13.21 -9.23 12.37
C GLY A 218 -12.44 -8.26 13.26
N ARG A 219 -12.97 -7.06 13.54
CA ARG A 219 -12.36 -6.02 14.37
C ARG A 219 -11.12 -5.34 13.79
N LEU A 220 -10.83 -5.56 12.51
CA LEU A 220 -9.72 -4.89 11.82
C LEU A 220 -9.90 -3.38 11.73
N ASP A 221 -11.15 -2.90 11.77
CA ASP A 221 -11.52 -1.48 11.87
C ASP A 221 -11.02 -0.80 13.15
N HIS A 222 -10.74 -1.55 14.22
CA HIS A 222 -10.14 -1.00 15.44
C HIS A 222 -8.61 -0.87 15.36
N LEU A 223 -7.96 -1.67 14.52
CA LEU A 223 -6.51 -1.57 14.26
C LEU A 223 -6.22 -0.62 13.09
N CYS A 224 -7.06 -0.67 12.06
CA CYS A 224 -6.90 0.04 10.82
C CYS A 224 -7.96 1.13 10.71
N TRP A 225 -7.56 2.36 10.95
CA TRP A 225 -8.43 3.54 10.91
C TRP A 225 -7.85 4.63 10.00
N GLY A 226 -6.55 4.56 9.69
CA GLY A 226 -5.92 5.43 8.72
C GLY A 226 -6.53 5.18 7.34
N ILE A 227 -7.17 6.19 6.75
CA ILE A 227 -7.47 6.11 5.32
C ILE A 227 -6.11 6.09 4.63
N ALA A 228 -5.89 5.10 3.76
CA ALA A 228 -4.64 5.03 3.01
C ALA A 228 -4.39 6.39 2.36
N PRO A 229 -3.22 7.02 2.62
CA PRO A 229 -2.97 8.37 2.14
C PRO A 229 -2.99 8.41 0.62
N GLU A 230 -3.17 9.62 0.06
CA GLU A 230 -2.96 9.79 -1.36
C GLU A 230 -1.55 9.29 -1.72
N LEU A 231 -1.49 8.33 -2.64
CA LEU A 231 -0.22 7.72 -3.01
C LEU A 231 0.66 8.76 -3.66
N TRP A 232 1.90 8.84 -3.21
CA TRP A 232 2.80 9.88 -3.65
C TRP A 232 2.97 9.80 -5.17
N ARG A 233 2.71 10.90 -5.87
CA ARG A 233 2.67 10.93 -7.34
C ARG A 233 3.89 11.54 -7.95
N GLY A 234 4.69 12.25 -7.16
CA GLY A 234 5.82 12.92 -7.74
C GLY A 234 6.22 14.25 -7.19
N ALA A 235 7.09 14.89 -7.95
CA ALA A 235 7.39 16.31 -7.80
C ALA A 235 6.13 17.19 -7.94
N PHE A 236 5.14 16.75 -8.73
CA PHE A 236 3.86 17.44 -8.91
C PHE A 236 3.10 17.64 -7.59
N GLU A 237 3.19 16.67 -6.68
CA GLU A 237 2.48 16.71 -5.40
C GLU A 237 3.03 17.75 -4.44
N TYR A 238 4.30 18.14 -4.58
CA TYR A 238 4.88 19.22 -3.77
C TYR A 238 4.34 20.59 -4.15
N ILE A 239 4.02 20.78 -5.44
CA ILE A 239 3.41 22.00 -5.94
C ILE A 239 1.99 22.14 -5.39
N THR A 240 1.24 21.04 -5.33
CA THR A 240 -0.14 21.03 -4.84
C THR A 240 -0.21 21.14 -3.31
N ASN A 241 0.71 20.49 -2.59
CA ASN A 241 0.70 20.45 -1.12
C ASN A 241 1.32 21.70 -0.46
N GLY A 242 1.60 22.75 -1.23
CA GLY A 242 1.95 24.05 -0.67
C GLY A 242 3.36 24.13 -0.08
N TYR A 243 4.31 23.29 -0.51
CA TYR A 243 5.71 23.38 -0.10
C TYR A 243 6.35 24.67 -0.65
N GLY A 244 6.17 25.79 0.04
CA GLY A 244 6.61 27.11 -0.42
C GLY A 244 8.12 27.21 -0.66
N TRP A 245 8.91 26.36 -0.01
CA TRP A 245 10.36 26.26 -0.27
C TRP A 245 10.70 25.58 -1.59
N TYR A 246 9.85 24.69 -2.10
CA TYR A 246 10.09 24.02 -3.39
C TYR A 246 10.20 25.04 -4.52
N ARG A 247 9.33 26.07 -4.52
CA ARG A 247 9.39 27.18 -5.49
C ARG A 247 10.65 28.05 -5.37
N ARG A 248 11.40 27.91 -4.27
CA ARG A 248 12.68 28.62 -4.05
C ARG A 248 13.89 27.83 -4.55
N LEU A 249 13.75 26.52 -4.83
CA LEU A 249 14.80 25.75 -5.48
C LEU A 249 15.02 26.30 -6.91
N ARG A 250 16.28 26.45 -7.31
CA ARG A 250 16.65 26.95 -8.64
C ARG A 250 17.69 26.04 -9.29
N HIS A 251 17.67 26.04 -10.62
CA HIS A 251 18.69 25.43 -11.46
C HIS A 251 19.01 23.98 -11.03
N ARG A 252 20.28 23.74 -10.66
CA ARG A 252 20.82 22.42 -10.33
C ARG A 252 20.15 21.79 -9.11
N ASP A 253 19.77 22.56 -8.10
CA ASP A 253 19.14 22.00 -6.89
C ASP A 253 17.74 21.50 -7.21
N LEU A 254 17.00 22.24 -8.04
CA LEU A 254 15.68 21.80 -8.52
C LEU A 254 15.82 20.54 -9.38
N GLU A 255 16.77 20.50 -10.31
CA GLU A 255 17.03 19.31 -11.13
C GLU A 255 17.41 18.09 -10.28
N MET A 256 18.33 18.27 -9.32
CA MET A 256 18.72 17.22 -8.37
C MET A 256 17.53 16.74 -7.56
N PHE A 257 16.71 17.66 -7.05
CA PHE A 257 15.51 17.35 -6.30
C PHE A 257 14.58 16.46 -7.13
N HIS A 258 14.23 16.88 -8.35
CA HIS A 258 13.41 16.11 -9.27
C HIS A 258 13.98 14.71 -9.54
N LEU A 259 15.27 14.60 -9.86
CA LEU A 259 15.92 13.32 -10.15
C LEU A 259 15.88 12.35 -8.98
N VAL A 260 16.00 12.87 -7.75
CA VAL A 260 16.04 12.05 -6.54
C VAL A 260 14.65 11.61 -6.12
N THR A 261 13.67 12.52 -6.21
CA THR A 261 12.27 12.21 -5.88
C THR A 261 11.60 11.36 -6.95
N ALA A 262 12.02 11.46 -8.22
CA ALA A 262 11.40 10.78 -9.35
C ALA A 262 11.15 9.29 -9.09
N GLN A 263 9.95 8.86 -9.47
CA GLN A 263 9.52 7.47 -9.45
C GLN A 263 9.34 6.97 -10.86
N MET A 264 10.19 6.03 -11.26
CA MET A 264 10.18 5.51 -12.62
C MET A 264 9.46 4.16 -12.68
N PHE A 265 8.62 3.98 -13.69
CA PHE A 265 8.02 2.70 -14.03
C PHE A 265 8.34 2.42 -15.50
N PRO A 266 9.46 1.74 -15.82
CA PRO A 266 9.88 1.54 -17.20
C PRO A 266 8.79 0.83 -18.02
N MET A 267 8.26 1.55 -19.01
CA MET A 267 7.07 1.17 -19.80
C MET A 267 7.39 0.15 -20.90
N ASP A 268 8.66 0.05 -21.27
CA ASP A 268 9.23 -0.91 -22.22
C ASP A 268 9.33 -2.33 -21.63
N ARG A 269 9.28 -2.45 -20.29
CA ARG A 269 9.38 -3.74 -19.60
C ARG A 269 8.08 -4.53 -19.66
N LYS A 270 8.19 -5.81 -19.98
CA LYS A 270 7.09 -6.78 -20.06
C LYS A 270 7.17 -7.90 -19.02
N ASP A 271 8.03 -7.75 -18.03
CA ASP A 271 8.30 -8.75 -16.99
C ASP A 271 7.79 -8.34 -15.61
N TRP A 272 6.85 -7.41 -15.54
CA TRP A 272 6.19 -7.02 -14.29
C TRP A 272 5.28 -8.14 -13.80
N ALA A 273 5.27 -8.35 -12.49
CA ALA A 273 4.43 -9.34 -11.84
C ALA A 273 4.02 -8.90 -10.43
N LEU A 274 2.86 -9.38 -10.00
CA LEU A 274 2.40 -9.38 -8.62
C LEU A 274 2.99 -10.59 -7.91
N PHE A 275 3.74 -10.37 -6.84
CA PHE A 275 4.39 -11.39 -6.03
C PHE A 275 3.67 -11.54 -4.69
N ASN A 276 3.29 -12.77 -4.34
CA ASN A 276 2.95 -13.16 -2.98
C ASN A 276 4.24 -13.59 -2.27
N LEU A 277 4.74 -12.70 -1.40
CA LEU A 277 5.98 -12.88 -0.67
C LEU A 277 5.88 -13.96 0.42
N SER A 278 4.68 -14.22 0.95
CA SER A 278 4.45 -15.25 1.97
C SER A 278 4.56 -16.67 1.40
N LYS A 279 4.21 -16.84 0.12
CA LYS A 279 4.09 -18.17 -0.52
C LYS A 279 5.06 -18.42 -1.65
N LEU A 280 5.85 -17.41 -2.02
CA LEU A 280 6.74 -17.44 -3.18
C LEU A 280 6.00 -17.76 -4.48
N GLU A 281 4.79 -17.22 -4.63
CA GLU A 281 3.98 -17.35 -5.84
C GLU A 281 3.91 -16.00 -6.57
N TYR A 282 3.74 -16.00 -7.89
CA TYR A 282 3.56 -14.75 -8.64
C TYR A 282 2.58 -14.88 -9.81
N VAL A 283 2.03 -13.73 -10.22
CA VAL A 283 1.17 -13.56 -11.40
C VAL A 283 1.74 -12.45 -12.27
N THR A 284 2.07 -12.78 -13.52
CA THR A 284 2.58 -11.79 -14.49
C THR A 284 1.50 -10.84 -14.98
N ALA A 285 1.87 -9.58 -15.21
CA ALA A 285 1.00 -8.60 -15.86
C ALA A 285 0.68 -9.03 -17.31
N SER A 286 1.63 -9.61 -18.03
CA SER A 286 1.43 -10.14 -19.39
C SER A 286 0.30 -11.17 -19.46
N ALA A 287 0.15 -12.05 -18.46
CA ALA A 287 -0.95 -13.01 -18.43
C ALA A 287 -2.32 -12.34 -18.27
N MET A 288 -2.41 -11.28 -17.45
CA MET A 288 -3.62 -10.48 -17.31
C MET A 288 -3.92 -9.68 -18.59
N ALA A 289 -2.87 -9.15 -19.24
CA ALA A 289 -2.97 -8.45 -20.51
C ALA A 289 -3.52 -9.36 -21.63
N ALA A 290 -3.03 -10.59 -21.69
CA ALA A 290 -3.52 -11.62 -22.61
C ALA A 290 -4.98 -12.00 -22.35
N LEU A 291 -5.41 -12.11 -21.08
CA LEU A 291 -6.81 -12.33 -20.72
C LEU A 291 -7.73 -11.25 -21.30
N SER A 292 -7.26 -10.01 -21.29
CA SER A 292 -7.99 -8.86 -21.85
C SER A 292 -7.78 -8.63 -23.35
N LYS A 293 -7.13 -9.55 -24.07
CA LYS A 293 -6.84 -9.41 -25.52
C LYS A 293 -5.98 -8.19 -25.88
N HIS A 294 -5.18 -7.71 -24.94
CA HIS A 294 -4.23 -6.61 -25.13
C HIS A 294 -2.83 -7.01 -24.64
N PRO A 295 -2.17 -8.03 -25.26
CA PRO A 295 -0.91 -8.59 -24.74
C PRO A 295 0.23 -7.57 -24.66
N ASP A 296 0.22 -6.57 -25.53
CA ASP A 296 1.26 -5.53 -25.62
C ASP A 296 0.97 -4.30 -24.75
N ASP A 297 -0.05 -4.37 -23.90
CA ASP A 297 -0.42 -3.26 -23.02
C ASP A 297 0.71 -2.89 -22.06
N VAL A 298 0.68 -1.64 -21.60
CA VAL A 298 1.73 -1.02 -20.79
C VAL A 298 1.70 -1.59 -19.37
N GLN A 299 2.83 -2.09 -18.88
CA GLN A 299 2.93 -2.72 -17.57
C GLN A 299 3.55 -1.79 -16.53
N PRO A 300 3.23 -1.94 -15.23
CA PRO A 300 2.31 -2.91 -14.63
C PRO A 300 0.83 -2.50 -14.69
N TRP A 301 0.52 -1.32 -15.22
CA TRP A 301 -0.79 -0.65 -15.09
C TRP A 301 -1.90 -1.24 -15.94
N LEU A 302 -1.54 -1.89 -17.05
CA LEU A 302 -2.44 -2.50 -18.02
C LEU A 302 -3.59 -1.56 -18.39
N PRO A 303 -3.27 -0.37 -18.92
CA PRO A 303 -4.24 0.67 -19.04
C PRO A 303 -5.48 0.28 -19.84
N TYR A 304 -5.30 -0.30 -21.02
CA TYR A 304 -6.40 -0.63 -21.93
C TYR A 304 -7.08 -1.96 -21.60
N CYS A 305 -6.51 -2.78 -20.71
CA CYS A 305 -7.11 -4.03 -20.29
C CYS A 305 -8.33 -3.83 -19.37
N ARG A 306 -9.37 -4.66 -19.51
CA ARG A 306 -10.46 -4.73 -18.51
C ARG A 306 -9.96 -5.26 -17.15
N ALA A 307 -9.17 -6.33 -17.17
CA ALA A 307 -8.64 -6.97 -15.97
C ALA A 307 -7.13 -6.70 -15.82
N ASP A 308 -6.68 -6.50 -14.58
CA ASP A 308 -5.30 -6.15 -14.25
C ASP A 308 -4.77 -6.94 -13.05
N LEU A 309 -3.57 -6.61 -12.58
CA LEU A 309 -3.00 -7.21 -11.37
C LEU A 309 -3.83 -6.96 -10.11
N GLY A 310 -4.65 -5.89 -10.08
CA GLY A 310 -5.60 -5.62 -9.01
C GLY A 310 -6.69 -6.69 -8.96
N HIS A 311 -7.27 -7.03 -10.11
CA HIS A 311 -8.25 -8.12 -10.21
C HIS A 311 -7.65 -9.48 -9.83
N ALA A 312 -6.41 -9.74 -10.27
CA ALA A 312 -5.69 -10.96 -9.90
C ALA A 312 -5.55 -11.08 -8.38
N LEU A 313 -5.22 -9.97 -7.70
CA LEU A 313 -5.11 -9.93 -6.25
C LEU A 313 -6.48 -10.09 -5.58
N MET A 314 -7.49 -9.31 -5.99
CA MET A 314 -8.84 -9.32 -5.42
C MET A 314 -9.49 -10.71 -5.47
N ALA A 315 -9.26 -11.47 -6.54
CA ALA A 315 -9.76 -12.84 -6.67
C ALA A 315 -9.20 -13.80 -5.59
N ARG A 316 -8.14 -13.40 -4.89
CA ARG A 316 -7.38 -14.27 -3.98
C ARG A 316 -7.31 -13.73 -2.55
N ILE A 317 -7.59 -12.45 -2.29
CA ILE A 317 -7.48 -11.83 -0.95
C ILE A 317 -8.82 -11.59 -0.23
N CYS A 318 -9.94 -11.89 -0.87
CA CYS A 318 -11.24 -11.71 -0.25
C CYS A 318 -11.47 -12.72 0.88
N TRP A 319 -12.07 -12.26 1.97
CA TRP A 319 -12.37 -13.06 3.14
C TRP A 319 -13.71 -12.69 3.80
N ALA A 320 -14.53 -13.70 4.08
CA ALA A 320 -15.77 -13.59 4.84
C ALA A 320 -16.05 -14.88 5.61
N SER A 321 -16.66 -14.78 6.79
CA SER A 321 -17.02 -15.97 7.56
C SER A 321 -18.16 -16.75 6.93
N GLU A 322 -19.09 -16.03 6.32
CA GLU A 322 -20.27 -16.54 5.63
C GLU A 322 -20.22 -16.14 4.16
N ASP A 323 -20.94 -16.88 3.31
CA ASP A 323 -21.05 -16.49 1.91
C ASP A 323 -21.88 -15.21 1.78
N CYS A 324 -21.18 -14.10 1.58
CA CYS A 324 -21.76 -12.77 1.37
C CYS A 324 -21.22 -12.13 0.08
N THR A 325 -20.76 -12.96 -0.85
CA THR A 325 -20.23 -12.48 -2.13
C THR A 325 -21.35 -12.07 -3.09
N GLY A 326 -22.60 -12.47 -2.86
CA GLY A 326 -23.70 -12.25 -3.81
C GLY A 326 -23.62 -13.18 -5.03
N LEU A 327 -22.43 -13.74 -5.32
CA LEU A 327 -22.12 -14.67 -6.39
C LEU A 327 -22.72 -16.07 -6.18
N GLY A 328 -24.04 -16.21 -6.05
CA GLY A 328 -24.79 -17.49 -6.03
C GLY A 328 -23.98 -18.75 -5.68
N ARG A 329 -23.78 -19.68 -6.63
CA ARG A 329 -22.78 -20.75 -6.49
C ARG A 329 -21.38 -20.14 -6.65
N ASN A 330 -20.69 -19.87 -5.54
CA ASN A 330 -19.33 -19.33 -5.56
C ASN A 330 -18.33 -20.34 -6.19
N PRO A 331 -17.93 -20.18 -7.46
CA PRO A 331 -17.21 -21.23 -8.19
C PRO A 331 -15.72 -21.30 -7.84
N THR A 332 -15.22 -20.30 -7.10
CA THR A 332 -13.80 -20.04 -6.86
C THR A 332 -13.48 -19.93 -5.37
N LYS A 333 -14.46 -20.09 -4.47
CA LYS A 333 -14.31 -19.92 -3.01
C LYS A 333 -13.68 -18.58 -2.64
N VAL A 334 -14.07 -17.52 -3.34
CA VAL A 334 -13.46 -16.19 -3.20
C VAL A 334 -13.64 -15.62 -1.78
N GLN A 335 -14.67 -16.05 -1.06
CA GLN A 335 -14.89 -15.70 0.35
C GLN A 335 -13.85 -16.27 1.31
N ARG A 336 -12.99 -17.20 0.87
CA ARG A 336 -11.87 -17.75 1.64
C ARG A 336 -10.62 -17.72 0.76
N GLY A 337 -10.31 -16.54 0.25
CA GLY A 337 -9.20 -16.30 -0.63
C GLY A 337 -7.90 -16.88 -0.08
N LEU A 338 -7.21 -17.65 -0.92
CA LEU A 338 -5.98 -18.35 -0.54
C LEU A 338 -4.86 -17.39 -0.13
N TRP A 339 -4.94 -16.12 -0.50
CA TRP A 339 -3.91 -15.11 -0.31
C TRP A 339 -4.34 -14.05 0.71
N ALA A 340 -5.50 -14.20 1.36
CA ALA A 340 -5.96 -13.24 2.36
C ALA A 340 -5.00 -13.19 3.56
N GLY A 341 -4.49 -12.00 3.87
CA GLY A 341 -3.52 -11.78 4.95
C GLY A 341 -2.06 -12.04 4.56
N ASP A 342 -1.77 -12.40 3.30
CA ASP A 342 -0.40 -12.55 2.82
C ASP A 342 0.24 -11.19 2.48
N ARG A 343 1.56 -11.21 2.26
CA ARG A 343 2.37 -10.03 1.93
C ARG A 343 2.61 -9.93 0.42
N PHE A 344 2.45 -8.74 -0.17
CA PHE A 344 2.55 -8.58 -1.62
C PHE A 344 3.49 -7.47 -2.06
N CYS A 345 4.04 -7.58 -3.26
CA CYS A 345 4.57 -6.44 -4.00
C CYS A 345 4.33 -6.61 -5.49
N ILE A 346 4.34 -5.51 -6.24
CA ILE A 346 4.39 -5.53 -7.70
C ILE A 346 5.76 -5.01 -8.11
N THR A 347 6.52 -5.84 -8.80
CA THR A 347 7.83 -5.47 -9.31
C THR A 347 8.19 -6.33 -10.51
N THR A 348 9.39 -6.15 -11.04
CA THR A 348 9.88 -6.90 -12.20
C THR A 348 10.55 -8.20 -11.77
N LYS A 349 10.45 -9.23 -12.61
CA LYS A 349 11.00 -10.55 -12.30
C LYS A 349 12.51 -10.51 -12.03
N ASP A 350 13.28 -9.69 -12.75
CA ASP A 350 14.72 -9.54 -12.51
C ASP A 350 15.07 -9.08 -11.08
N ARG A 351 14.24 -8.22 -10.47
CA ARG A 351 14.43 -7.74 -9.09
C ARG A 351 14.19 -8.85 -8.07
N MET A 352 13.31 -9.80 -8.40
CA MET A 352 12.97 -10.94 -7.54
C MET A 352 13.83 -12.18 -7.81
N ALA A 353 14.41 -12.30 -9.02
CA ALA A 353 15.15 -13.48 -9.49
C ALA A 353 16.54 -13.67 -8.83
N LYS A 354 16.95 -12.80 -7.91
CA LYS A 354 18.26 -12.87 -7.23
C LYS A 354 18.31 -13.92 -6.09
N GLN A 355 17.46 -14.95 -6.12
CA GLN A 355 17.46 -16.00 -5.12
C GLN A 355 18.74 -16.82 -5.21
N LYS A 356 19.33 -17.15 -4.05
CA LYS A 356 20.56 -17.95 -3.99
C LYS A 356 20.26 -19.41 -4.30
N GLU A 357 21.29 -20.13 -4.76
CA GLU A 357 21.22 -21.58 -4.91
C GLU A 357 20.85 -22.23 -3.56
N GLY A 358 19.81 -23.07 -3.57
CA GLY A 358 19.24 -23.69 -2.36
C GLY A 358 18.04 -22.95 -1.74
N GLU A 359 17.68 -21.75 -2.21
CA GLU A 359 16.47 -21.05 -1.76
C GLU A 359 15.21 -21.56 -2.51
N PRO A 360 14.03 -21.58 -1.84
CA PRO A 360 12.80 -22.01 -2.48
C PRO A 360 12.45 -21.09 -3.66
N GLN A 361 12.12 -21.71 -4.79
CA GLN A 361 11.93 -21.00 -6.07
C GLN A 361 10.54 -20.39 -6.20
N TRP A 362 10.47 -19.26 -6.91
CA TRP A 362 9.23 -18.60 -7.28
C TRP A 362 8.36 -19.47 -8.20
N LYS A 363 7.10 -19.67 -7.81
CA LYS A 363 6.10 -20.41 -8.59
C LYS A 363 5.19 -19.47 -9.38
N ASP A 364 5.16 -19.65 -10.69
CA ASP A 364 4.21 -18.97 -11.57
C ASP A 364 2.81 -19.57 -11.42
N VAL A 365 1.86 -18.79 -10.91
CA VAL A 365 0.45 -19.18 -10.78
C VAL A 365 -0.47 -18.39 -11.72
N SER A 366 0.08 -17.70 -12.72
CA SER A 366 -0.69 -16.87 -13.67
C SER A 366 -1.85 -17.64 -14.30
N ARG A 367 -1.64 -18.89 -14.73
CA ARG A 367 -2.69 -19.70 -15.38
C ARG A 367 -3.87 -19.98 -14.46
N GLU A 368 -3.62 -20.24 -13.18
CA GLU A 368 -4.65 -20.52 -12.19
C GLU A 368 -5.45 -19.25 -11.88
N VAL A 369 -4.74 -18.15 -11.63
CA VAL A 369 -5.37 -16.87 -11.26
C VAL A 369 -6.16 -16.29 -12.44
N VAL A 370 -5.63 -16.34 -13.67
CA VAL A 370 -6.37 -15.94 -14.88
C VAL A 370 -7.66 -16.74 -15.05
N ARG A 371 -7.62 -18.05 -14.76
CA ARG A 371 -8.81 -18.91 -14.80
C ARG A 371 -9.83 -18.48 -13.76
N ASP A 372 -9.40 -18.18 -12.54
CA ASP A 372 -10.28 -17.74 -11.45
C ASP A 372 -10.92 -16.38 -11.76
N VAL A 373 -10.14 -15.41 -12.25
CA VAL A 373 -10.66 -14.11 -12.70
C VAL A 373 -11.69 -14.32 -13.82
N LYS A 374 -11.39 -15.12 -14.84
CA LYS A 374 -12.32 -15.41 -15.94
C LYS A 374 -13.63 -16.06 -15.43
N LYS A 375 -13.54 -16.98 -14.45
CA LYS A 375 -14.73 -17.58 -13.83
C LYS A 375 -15.58 -16.55 -13.11
N ILE A 376 -14.97 -15.64 -12.35
CA ILE A 376 -15.70 -14.58 -11.64
C ILE A 376 -16.44 -13.69 -12.64
N PHE A 377 -15.76 -13.24 -13.71
CA PHE A 377 -16.42 -12.48 -14.79
C PHE A 377 -17.56 -13.26 -15.45
N LYS A 378 -17.42 -14.58 -15.64
CA LYS A 378 -18.49 -15.43 -16.18
C LYS A 378 -19.70 -15.52 -15.25
N VAL A 379 -19.52 -15.50 -13.93
CA VAL A 379 -20.64 -15.45 -12.98
C VAL A 379 -21.37 -14.11 -13.08
N ILE A 380 -20.62 -13.01 -13.16
CA ILE A 380 -21.19 -11.65 -13.17
C ILE A 380 -21.89 -11.33 -14.50
N TYR A 381 -21.29 -11.68 -15.63
CA TYR A 381 -21.74 -11.27 -16.97
C TYR A 381 -22.33 -12.40 -17.82
N GLY A 382 -22.34 -13.64 -17.34
CA GLY A 382 -22.83 -14.78 -18.11
C GLY A 382 -22.05 -14.98 -19.42
N ASP A 383 -22.78 -15.10 -20.54
CA ASP A 383 -22.21 -15.34 -21.86
C ASP A 383 -21.45 -14.14 -22.44
N ASP A 384 -21.67 -12.94 -21.91
CA ASP A 384 -20.99 -11.72 -22.35
C ASP A 384 -19.58 -11.55 -21.75
N ALA A 385 -19.16 -12.43 -20.82
CA ALA A 385 -17.90 -12.27 -20.08
C ALA A 385 -16.65 -12.12 -20.98
N ASP A 386 -16.54 -12.92 -22.05
CA ASP A 386 -15.39 -12.85 -22.98
C ASP A 386 -15.41 -11.59 -23.86
N LYS A 387 -16.60 -11.01 -24.08
CA LYS A 387 -16.77 -9.72 -24.76
C LYS A 387 -16.40 -8.58 -23.82
N VAL A 388 -16.83 -8.63 -22.56
CA VAL A 388 -16.51 -7.61 -21.54
C VAL A 388 -15.02 -7.60 -21.21
N LEU A 389 -14.40 -8.76 -21.04
CA LEU A 389 -12.96 -8.91 -20.75
C LEU A 389 -12.07 -8.44 -21.91
N GLY A 390 -12.49 -8.69 -23.15
CA GLY A 390 -11.81 -8.27 -24.36
C GLY A 390 -12.17 -6.86 -24.85
N GLY A 391 -13.02 -6.15 -24.11
CA GLY A 391 -13.32 -4.74 -24.35
C GLY A 391 -12.33 -3.82 -23.63
N GLY A 392 -12.40 -2.53 -23.94
CA GLY A 392 -11.65 -1.51 -23.22
C GLY A 392 -12.20 -1.21 -21.82
N ILE A 393 -11.59 -0.25 -21.13
CA ILE A 393 -12.00 0.21 -19.79
C ILE A 393 -13.38 0.87 -19.75
N TRP A 394 -14.01 0.95 -18.58
CA TRP A 394 -15.28 1.65 -18.42
C TRP A 394 -15.07 3.18 -18.46
N PRO A 395 -16.04 3.95 -18.98
CA PRO A 395 -16.06 5.40 -18.79
C PRO A 395 -16.05 5.72 -17.28
N GLY A 396 -14.97 6.32 -16.78
CA GLY A 396 -14.81 6.64 -15.35
C GLY A 396 -13.74 5.83 -14.62
N ASP A 397 -13.22 4.75 -15.22
CA ASP A 397 -11.96 4.12 -14.78
C ASP A 397 -10.81 5.08 -15.12
N THR A 398 -10.57 6.02 -14.20
CA THR A 398 -9.65 7.13 -14.44
C THR A 398 -8.20 6.69 -14.49
N TRP A 399 -7.51 7.13 -15.54
CA TRP A 399 -6.06 7.05 -15.79
C TRP A 399 -5.18 7.80 -14.78
N TYR A 400 -5.75 8.39 -13.73
CA TYR A 400 -5.08 9.35 -12.86
C TYR A 400 -3.92 8.77 -12.01
N TRP A 401 -3.52 7.52 -12.24
CA TRP A 401 -2.47 6.82 -11.50
C TRP A 401 -1.22 6.51 -12.31
N PHE A 402 -1.12 6.99 -13.56
CA PHE A 402 0.18 7.14 -14.23
C PHE A 402 1.00 8.18 -13.45
N GLY A 403 1.65 7.74 -12.37
CA GLY A 403 2.73 8.50 -11.77
C GLY A 403 3.88 8.48 -12.75
N SER A 404 4.17 9.60 -13.38
CA SER A 404 5.49 9.81 -13.91
C SER A 404 5.83 11.30 -13.94
N ASP A 405 6.99 11.60 -13.35
CA ASP A 405 7.63 12.90 -13.28
C ASP A 405 8.76 13.04 -14.32
N GLY A 406 8.79 12.16 -15.33
CA GLY A 406 9.65 12.37 -16.47
C GLY A 406 9.17 13.56 -17.31
N PRO A 407 10.06 14.42 -17.84
CA PRO A 407 9.65 15.50 -18.74
C PRO A 407 8.91 15.01 -20.01
N GLU A 408 9.09 13.74 -20.38
CA GLU A 408 8.36 13.07 -21.47
C GLU A 408 6.95 12.63 -21.05
N ASP A 409 6.73 12.34 -19.77
CA ASP A 409 5.44 11.89 -19.23
C ASP A 409 4.51 13.04 -18.82
N ASP A 410 5.07 14.21 -18.48
CA ASP A 410 4.30 15.45 -18.37
C ASP A 410 3.57 15.77 -19.68
N GLU A 411 4.13 15.37 -20.82
CA GLU A 411 3.50 15.52 -22.13
C GLU A 411 2.33 14.53 -22.31
N LEU A 412 2.46 13.28 -21.86
CA LEU A 412 1.39 12.27 -21.85
C LEU A 412 0.26 12.64 -20.88
N ALA A 413 0.59 13.12 -19.67
CA ALA A 413 -0.37 13.62 -18.70
C ALA A 413 -1.06 14.90 -19.19
N ARG A 414 -0.34 15.80 -19.89
CA ARG A 414 -0.94 16.98 -20.56
C ARG A 414 -1.81 16.59 -21.75
N ASN A 415 -1.40 15.62 -22.57
CA ASN A 415 -2.12 15.18 -23.75
C ASN A 415 -3.39 14.40 -23.38
N GLY A 416 -3.36 13.59 -22.32
CA GLY A 416 -4.55 12.94 -21.75
C GLY A 416 -5.60 13.91 -21.21
N ARG A 417 -5.20 15.11 -20.75
CA ARG A 417 -6.14 16.20 -20.39
C ARG A 417 -6.77 16.87 -21.61
N ARG A 418 -6.10 16.86 -22.78
CA ARG A 418 -6.62 17.49 -24.01
C ARG A 418 -7.64 16.61 -24.73
N THR A 419 -7.56 15.29 -24.59
CA THR A 419 -8.51 14.33 -25.20
C THR A 419 -9.86 14.24 -24.46
N GLN A 420 -10.10 15.06 -23.43
CA GLN A 420 -11.38 15.19 -22.73
C GLN A 420 -12.22 16.40 -23.19
N LYS A 421 -11.84 17.09 -24.27
CA LYS A 421 -12.69 18.11 -24.90
C LYS A 421 -13.40 17.59 -26.13
#